data_AF-A0A0S3S682-F1
#
_entry.id   AF-A0A0S3S682-F1
#
_cell.length_a   1.000
_cell.length_b   1.000
_cell.length_c   1.000
_cell.angle_alpha   90.00
_cell.angle_beta   90.00
_cell.angle_gamma   90.00
#
_symmetry.space_group_name_H-M   'P 1'
#
loop_
_entity.id
_entity.type
_entity.pdbx_description
1 polymer ?
#
loop_
_entity_poly.entity_id
_entity_poly.type
_entity_poly.pdbx_seq_one_letter_code
_entity_poly.pdbx_strand_id
1 'polypeptide(L)'
;MVMKGLDNGSRKRKRQTSRKLGVDAKVEVRSMDNGFQGSWHPGTVIMCEDLQRRVRYNNILDNEGVYNLEEVVIVSKALDGDIECADFYARGFIRPLPPLVEFDMG
;
A
#
# COMPACT_ATOMS: atom_id res chain seq x y z
N MET A 1 -8.69 27.43 50.39
CA MET A 1 -7.94 27.85 49.19
C MET A 1 -6.88 26.80 48.89
N VAL A 2 -7.12 25.86 47.97
CA VAL A 2 -6.09 25.23 47.11
C VAL A 2 -6.83 24.70 45.88
N MET A 3 -6.67 25.37 44.74
CA MET A 3 -7.15 24.89 43.44
C MET A 3 -6.10 23.92 42.89
N LYS A 4 -6.43 22.65 42.68
CA LYS A 4 -5.56 21.72 41.95
C LYS A 4 -5.89 21.82 40.45
N GLY A 5 -4.88 22.22 39.70
CA GLY A 5 -4.96 22.56 38.28
C GLY A 5 -5.48 21.42 37.41
N LEU A 6 -6.31 21.80 36.45
CA LEU A 6 -6.72 20.98 35.32
C LEU A 6 -5.53 20.91 34.36
N ASP A 7 -4.82 19.78 34.32
CA ASP A 7 -3.80 19.54 33.30
C ASP A 7 -4.51 19.25 31.97
N ASN A 8 -4.80 20.32 31.23
CA ASN A 8 -5.27 20.24 29.85
C ASN A 8 -4.05 20.04 28.94
N GLY A 9 -3.49 18.83 28.96
CA GLY A 9 -2.61 18.36 27.92
C GLY A 9 -3.38 18.36 26.59
N SER A 10 -3.17 19.41 25.79
CA SER A 10 -3.72 19.51 24.44
C SER A 10 -3.17 18.36 23.61
N ARG A 11 -3.91 17.24 23.54
CA ARG A 11 -3.65 16.15 22.61
C ARG A 11 -3.75 16.74 21.22
N LYS A 12 -2.61 17.11 20.62
CA LYS A 12 -2.52 17.46 19.20
C LYS A 12 -3.25 16.35 18.44
N ARG A 13 -4.38 16.68 17.81
CA ARG A 13 -5.09 15.73 16.94
C ARG A 13 -4.09 15.29 15.88
N LYS A 14 -3.63 14.04 15.96
CA LYS A 14 -2.78 13.40 14.96
C LYS A 14 -3.55 13.48 13.65
N ARG A 15 -3.00 14.18 12.66
CA ARG A 15 -3.65 14.41 11.37
C ARG A 15 -3.57 13.12 10.57
N GLN A 16 -4.50 12.21 10.83
CA GLN A 16 -4.66 10.97 10.08
C GLN A 16 -4.98 11.33 8.62
N THR A 17 -4.09 11.00 7.69
CA THR A 17 -4.39 11.16 6.27
C THR A 17 -5.23 9.99 5.78
N SER A 18 -5.92 10.15 4.65
CA SER A 18 -6.67 9.05 4.04
C SER A 18 -5.76 7.88 3.68
N ARG A 19 -6.29 6.65 3.75
CA ARG A 19 -5.59 5.45 3.26
C ARG A 19 -5.22 5.63 1.78
N LYS A 20 -4.04 5.18 1.41
CA LYS A 20 -3.53 5.17 0.03
C LYS A 20 -3.62 3.77 -0.55
N LEU A 21 -3.67 3.68 -1.88
CA LEU A 21 -3.83 2.42 -2.61
C LEU A 21 -5.06 1.65 -2.12
N GLY A 22 -6.20 2.34 -2.06
CA GLY A 22 -7.49 1.76 -1.68
C GLY A 22 -8.06 0.85 -2.75
N VAL A 23 -9.29 0.37 -2.54
CA VAL A 23 -10.04 -0.45 -3.51
C VAL A 23 -10.07 0.24 -4.88
N ASP A 24 -9.98 -0.56 -5.93
CA ASP A 24 -9.89 -0.20 -7.36
C ASP A 24 -8.59 0.48 -7.80
N ALA A 25 -7.66 0.77 -6.88
CA ALA A 25 -6.36 1.32 -7.25
C ALA A 25 -5.58 0.34 -8.14
N LYS A 26 -5.06 0.86 -9.26
CA LYS A 26 -4.11 0.14 -10.11
C LYS A 26 -2.70 0.26 -9.53
N VAL A 27 -2.06 -0.88 -9.36
CA VAL A 27 -0.81 -1.02 -8.61
C VAL A 27 0.14 -1.98 -9.31
N GLU A 28 1.39 -1.98 -8.90
CA GLU A 28 2.29 -3.11 -9.13
C GLU A 28 2.69 -3.73 -7.80
N VAL A 29 2.75 -5.06 -7.76
CA VAL A 29 3.16 -5.86 -6.60
C VAL A 29 4.52 -6.49 -6.87
N ARG A 30 5.41 -6.42 -5.88
CA ARG A 30 6.75 -6.98 -5.95
C ARG A 30 6.69 -8.48 -5.72
N SER A 31 7.24 -9.28 -6.65
CA SER A 31 7.39 -10.72 -6.38
C SER A 31 8.59 -10.98 -5.45
N MET A 32 8.37 -11.91 -4.52
CA MET A 32 9.38 -12.44 -3.61
C MET A 32 9.78 -13.87 -3.97
N ASP A 33 9.19 -14.42 -5.03
CA ASP A 33 9.43 -15.79 -5.46
C ASP A 33 10.84 -15.94 -6.03
N ASN A 34 11.43 -17.10 -5.79
CA ASN A 34 12.74 -17.41 -6.32
C ASN A 34 12.72 -17.38 -7.85
N GLY A 35 13.65 -16.65 -8.46
CA GLY A 35 13.68 -16.41 -9.91
C GLY A 35 12.88 -15.19 -10.40
N PHE A 36 12.06 -14.57 -9.54
CA PHE A 36 11.32 -13.33 -9.84
C PHE A 36 11.75 -12.15 -8.95
N GLN A 37 12.84 -12.31 -8.20
CA GLN A 37 13.33 -11.25 -7.33
C GLN A 37 13.65 -9.97 -8.11
N GLY A 38 12.96 -8.88 -7.73
CA GLY A 38 13.12 -7.56 -8.36
C GLY A 38 12.07 -7.25 -9.43
N SER A 39 11.23 -8.21 -9.82
CA SER A 39 10.09 -7.95 -10.68
C SER A 39 8.96 -7.24 -9.95
N TRP A 40 8.13 -6.56 -10.74
CA TRP A 40 6.92 -5.90 -10.32
C TRP A 40 5.81 -6.29 -11.30
N HIS A 41 4.68 -6.74 -10.79
CA HIS A 41 3.59 -7.28 -11.62
C HIS A 41 2.32 -6.44 -11.41
N PRO A 42 1.62 -6.08 -12.50
CA PRO A 42 0.45 -5.22 -12.42
C PRO A 42 -0.74 -5.93 -11.78
N GLY A 43 -1.50 -5.20 -10.97
CA GLY A 43 -2.71 -5.68 -10.31
C GLY A 43 -3.68 -4.57 -9.94
N THR A 44 -4.83 -4.98 -9.40
CA THR A 44 -5.88 -4.09 -8.91
C THR A 44 -6.20 -4.44 -7.46
N VAL A 45 -6.23 -3.45 -6.58
CA VAL A 45 -6.64 -3.65 -5.18
C VAL A 45 -8.14 -3.94 -5.14
N ILE A 46 -8.52 -5.08 -4.56
CA ILE A 46 -9.93 -5.49 -4.43
C ILE A 46 -10.43 -5.37 -2.98
N MET A 47 -9.52 -5.27 -2.01
CA MET A 47 -9.86 -5.09 -0.60
C MET A 47 -8.77 -4.32 0.13
N CYS A 48 -9.17 -3.46 1.07
CA CYS A 48 -8.26 -2.65 1.87
C CYS A 48 -8.58 -2.82 3.37
N GLU A 49 -7.66 -3.45 4.08
CA GLU A 49 -7.71 -3.69 5.53
C GLU A 49 -6.51 -3.00 6.20
N ASP A 50 -6.49 -3.00 7.54
CA ASP A 50 -5.37 -2.43 8.28
C ASP A 50 -4.07 -3.17 7.96
N LEU A 51 -3.08 -2.43 7.49
CA LEU A 51 -1.75 -2.89 7.05
C LEU A 51 -1.76 -3.94 5.94
N GLN A 52 -2.90 -4.19 5.30
CA GLN A 52 -3.04 -5.25 4.29
C GLN A 52 -3.90 -4.83 3.10
N ARG A 53 -3.46 -5.22 1.90
CA ARG A 53 -4.14 -4.97 0.62
C ARG A 53 -4.34 -6.33 -0.04
N ARG A 54 -5.57 -6.70 -0.38
CA ARG A 54 -5.81 -7.85 -1.28
C ARG A 54 -5.76 -7.34 -2.71
N VAL A 55 -4.87 -7.89 -3.52
CA VAL A 55 -4.63 -7.47 -4.90
C VAL A 55 -4.96 -8.64 -5.81
N ARG A 56 -5.74 -8.38 -6.87
CA ARG A 56 -5.92 -9.29 -7.99
C ARG A 56 -4.92 -8.92 -9.09
N TYR A 57 -4.07 -9.86 -9.49
CA TYR A 57 -3.12 -9.64 -10.58
C TYR A 57 -3.84 -9.49 -11.92
N ASN A 58 -3.28 -8.72 -12.84
CA ASN A 58 -3.88 -8.56 -14.17
C ASN A 58 -3.55 -9.74 -15.10
N ASN A 59 -2.32 -10.25 -15.01
CA ASN A 59 -1.74 -11.19 -15.99
C ASN A 59 -1.21 -12.49 -15.35
N ILE A 60 -1.38 -12.67 -14.04
CA ILE A 60 -1.00 -13.89 -13.33
C ILE A 60 -2.29 -14.63 -12.97
N LEU A 61 -2.32 -15.93 -13.26
CA LEU A 61 -3.45 -16.79 -12.98
C LEU A 61 -3.20 -17.62 -11.71
N ASP A 62 -4.27 -18.12 -11.13
CA ASP A 62 -4.22 -19.10 -10.05
C ASP A 62 -3.65 -20.44 -10.52
N ASN A 63 -3.56 -21.39 -9.58
CA ASN A 63 -3.01 -22.73 -9.84
C ASN A 63 -3.85 -23.54 -10.84
N GLU A 64 -5.13 -23.22 -10.98
CA GLU A 64 -6.04 -23.86 -11.94
C GLU A 64 -5.97 -23.21 -13.32
N GLY A 65 -5.39 -22.00 -13.42
CA GLY A 65 -5.32 -21.23 -14.65
C GLY A 65 -6.67 -20.64 -15.07
N VAL A 66 -7.65 -20.55 -14.16
CA VAL A 66 -9.02 -20.14 -14.49
C VAL A 66 -9.25 -18.68 -14.11
N TYR A 67 -8.82 -18.30 -12.91
CA TYR A 67 -8.98 -16.94 -12.42
C TYR A 67 -7.64 -16.25 -12.29
N ASN A 68 -7.66 -14.92 -12.26
CA ASN A 68 -6.49 -14.17 -11.88
C ASN A 68 -6.12 -14.44 -10.42
N LEU A 69 -4.83 -14.60 -10.17
CA LEU A 69 -4.30 -14.79 -8.83
C LEU A 69 -4.67 -13.61 -7.92
N GLU A 70 -5.12 -13.91 -6.71
CA GLU A 70 -5.34 -12.93 -5.67
C GLU A 70 -4.37 -13.16 -4.51
N GLU A 71 -3.69 -12.10 -4.08
CA GLU A 71 -2.69 -12.16 -3.02
C GLU A 71 -2.94 -11.07 -1.98
N VAL A 72 -2.66 -11.40 -0.71
CA VAL A 72 -2.68 -10.43 0.39
C VAL A 72 -1.27 -9.89 0.61
N VAL A 73 -1.12 -8.57 0.42
CA VAL A 73 0.15 -7.87 0.52
C VAL A 73 0.19 -7.04 1.80
N ILE A 74 1.24 -7.23 2.60
CA ILE A 74 1.49 -6.43 3.80
C ILE A 74 2.04 -5.05 3.39
N VAL A 75 1.55 -3.99 4.02
CA VAL A 75 1.98 -2.62 3.73
C VAL A 75 2.42 -1.86 4.96
N SER A 76 3.07 -0.71 4.74
CA SER A 76 3.49 0.17 5.82
C SER A 76 2.32 1.00 6.36
N LYS A 77 2.46 1.42 7.63
CA LYS A 77 1.58 2.37 8.32
C LYS A 77 1.35 3.67 7.54
N ALA A 78 2.32 4.06 6.72
CA ALA A 78 2.21 5.23 5.85
C ALA A 78 1.09 5.10 4.80
N LEU A 79 0.81 3.89 4.30
CA LEU A 79 -0.33 3.65 3.41
C LEU A 79 -1.67 3.65 4.14
N ASP A 80 -1.69 3.46 5.47
CA ASP A 80 -2.89 3.61 6.31
C ASP A 80 -3.10 5.02 6.85
N GLY A 81 -2.22 5.95 6.49
CA GLY A 81 -2.32 7.35 6.88
C GLY A 81 -1.57 7.74 8.14
N ASP A 82 -0.70 6.86 8.66
CA ASP A 82 0.22 7.17 9.75
C ASP A 82 1.65 7.39 9.21
N ILE A 83 2.01 8.67 9.07
CA ILE A 83 3.27 9.12 8.44
C ILE A 83 4.43 9.12 9.45
N GLU A 84 4.15 9.06 10.76
CA GLU A 84 5.18 9.15 11.81
C GLU A 84 6.01 7.87 11.95
N CYS A 85 5.49 6.73 11.48
CA CYS A 85 6.14 5.41 11.55
C CYS A 85 6.50 4.84 10.18
N ALA A 86 6.82 5.69 9.20
CA ALA A 86 7.29 5.21 7.91
C ALA A 86 8.75 4.75 8.02
N ASP A 87 9.01 3.45 7.90
CA ASP A 87 10.38 2.94 7.73
C ASP A 87 10.89 3.32 6.34
N PHE A 88 11.64 4.42 6.24
CA PHE A 88 12.05 5.03 4.97
C PHE A 88 13.04 4.21 4.15
N TYR A 89 13.65 3.17 4.72
CA TYR A 89 14.75 2.42 4.09
C TYR A 89 14.33 1.10 3.43
N ALA A 90 13.08 0.66 3.63
CA ALA A 90 12.58 -0.58 3.02
C ALA A 90 11.74 -0.28 1.77
N ARG A 91 12.03 -0.97 0.65
CA ARG A 91 11.11 -1.00 -0.49
C ARG A 91 9.89 -1.82 -0.09
N GLY A 92 8.71 -1.20 -0.12
CA GLY A 92 7.44 -1.90 0.12
C GLY A 92 7.14 -2.98 -0.92
N PHE A 93 6.10 -3.76 -0.66
CA PHE A 93 5.65 -4.84 -1.56
C PHE A 93 4.67 -4.36 -2.64
N ILE A 94 4.20 -3.12 -2.56
CA ILE A 94 3.20 -2.55 -3.47
C ILE A 94 3.57 -1.09 -3.81
N ARG A 95 3.33 -0.70 -5.05
CA ARG A 95 3.52 0.68 -5.53
C ARG A 95 2.40 1.10 -6.49
N PRO A 96 2.15 2.42 -6.68
CA PRO A 96 1.31 2.90 -7.77
C PRO A 96 1.82 2.41 -9.13
N LEU A 97 0.95 2.36 -10.15
CA LEU A 97 1.42 2.19 -11.52
C LEU A 97 2.47 3.27 -11.87
N PRO A 98 3.52 2.90 -12.63
CA PRO A 98 4.47 3.89 -13.14
C PRO A 98 3.72 4.92 -14.00
N PRO A 99 4.16 6.20 -14.01
CA PRO A 99 3.59 7.21 -14.88
C PRO A 99 3.65 6.78 -16.34
N LEU A 100 2.60 7.08 -17.11
CA LEU A 100 2.64 6.91 -18.55
C LEU A 100 3.70 7.87 -19.12
N VAL A 101 4.68 7.33 -19.83
CA VAL A 101 5.67 8.13 -20.56
C VAL A 101 5.32 8.00 -22.04
N GLU A 102 4.95 9.12 -22.66
CA GLU A 102 4.85 9.22 -24.10
C GLU A 102 6.26 9.46 -24.64
N PHE A 103 6.72 8.58 -25.52
CA PHE A 103 7.97 8.77 -26.24
C PHE A 103 7.65 9.39 -27.58
N ASP A 104 8.17 10.58 -27.84
CA ASP A 104 8.11 11.17 -29.18
C ASP A 104 8.86 10.25 -30.14
N MET A 105 8.13 9.67 -31.09
CA MET A 105 8.73 9.00 -32.23
C MET A 105 9.28 10.09 -33.14
N GLY A 106 10.59 10.34 -33.05
CA GLY A 106 11.30 11.29 -33.90
C GLY A 106 11.28 10.96 -35.38
#